data_AF-A0A935R388-F1
#
_entry.id   AF-A0A935R388-F1
#
_cell.length_a   1.000
_cell.length_b   1.000
_cell.length_c   1.000
_cell.angle_alpha   90.00
_cell.angle_beta   90.00
_cell.angle_gamma   90.00
#
_symmetry.space_group_name_H-M   'P 1'
#
loop_
_entity.id
_entity.type
_entity.pdbx_description
1 polymer ?
#
loop_
_entity_poly.entity_id
_entity_poly.type
_entity_poly.pdbx_seq_one_letter_code
_entity_poly.pdbx_strand_id
1 'polypeptide(L)' 'MNAYAPRQLTLADLISTVYEEFLALYGDEDIASVATAATVNELLLSHAETASVEAAA' A
#
# COMPACT_ATOMS: atom_id res chain seq x y z
N MET A 1 -2.45 24.59 23.89
CA MET A 1 -2.35 23.13 23.66
C MET A 1 -2.82 22.87 22.25
N ASN A 2 -1.92 22.47 21.34
CA ASN A 2 -2.28 22.16 19.95
C ASN A 2 -2.74 20.70 19.91
N ALA A 3 -4.02 20.45 19.62
CA ALA A 3 -4.55 19.10 19.52
C ALA A 3 -3.98 18.44 18.26
N TYR A 4 -3.12 17.44 18.43
CA TYR A 4 -2.68 16.59 17.33
C TYR A 4 -3.87 15.70 16.95
N ALA A 5 -4.65 16.12 15.96
CA ALA A 5 -5.66 15.25 15.38
C ALA A 5 -4.92 14.10 14.67
N PRO A 6 -5.17 12.82 15.03
CA PRO A 6 -4.54 11.71 14.31
C PRO A 6 -5.01 11.76 12.87
N ARG A 7 -4.07 11.97 11.93
CA ARG A 7 -4.37 11.92 10.50
C ARG A 7 -4.76 10.48 10.19
N GLN A 8 -6.00 10.29 9.76
CA GLN A 8 -6.49 9.00 9.31
C GLN A 8 -5.75 8.67 8.00
N LEU A 9 -4.94 7.62 8.03
CA LEU A 9 -4.20 7.17 6.86
C LEU A 9 -5.16 6.35 6.00
N THR A 10 -5.30 6.73 4.74
CA THR A 10 -6.18 6.04 3.79
C THR A 10 -5.38 5.10 2.90
N LEU A 11 -6.07 4.13 2.28
CA LEU A 11 -5.45 3.28 1.26
C LEU A 11 -4.92 4.11 0.08
N ALA A 12 -5.58 5.21 -0.27
CA ALA A 12 -5.12 6.12 -1.33
C ALA A 12 -3.79 6.80 -0.97
N ASP A 13 -3.59 7.17 0.30
CA ASP A 13 -2.32 7.75 0.77
C ASP A 13 -1.18 6.74 0.63
N LEU A 14 -1.44 5.47 0.96
CA LEU A 14 -0.47 4.39 0.81
C LEU A 14 -0.10 4.15 -0.66
N ILE A 15 -1.11 4.01 -1.53
CA ILE A 15 -0.90 3.80 -2.97
C ILE A 15 -0.08 4.94 -3.56
N SER A 16 -0.43 6.19 -3.21
CA SER A 16 0.26 7.38 -3.72
C SER A 16 1.72 7.42 -3.26
N THR A 17 1.97 7.14 -1.97
CA THR A 17 3.33 7.10 -1.42
C THR A 17 4.19 6.05 -2.13
N VAL A 18 3.68 4.83 -2.30
CA VAL A 18 4.43 3.74 -2.92
C VAL A 18 4.67 4.00 -4.42
N TYR A 19 3.69 4.59 -5.11
CA TYR A 19 3.85 5.00 -6.51
C TYR A 19 4.95 6.04 -6.68
N GLU A 20 4.97 7.09 -5.84
CA GLU A 20 5.99 8.14 -5.89
C GLU A 20 7.40 7.57 -5.69
N GLU A 21 7.56 6.64 -4.75
CA GLU A 21 8.84 5.95 -4.51
C GLU A 21 9.28 5.10 -5.72
N PHE A 22 8.36 4.35 -6.34
CA PHE A 22 8.69 3.58 -7.56
C PHE A 22 8.96 4.48 -8.76
N LEU A 23 8.24 5.59 -8.90
CA LEU A 23 8.50 6.56 -9.96
C LEU A 23 9.87 7.22 -9.79
N ALA A 24 10.26 7.56 -8.55
CA ALA A 24 11.60 8.07 -8.26
C ALA A 24 12.70 7.05 -8.56
N LEU A 25 12.43 5.75 -8.34
CA LEU A 25 13.38 4.67 -8.58
C LEU A 25 13.54 4.33 -10.08
N TYR A 26 12.43 4.23 -10.81
CA TYR A 26 12.42 3.75 -12.19
C TYR A 26 12.43 4.87 -13.24
N GLY A 27 11.89 6.05 -12.89
CA GLY A 27 11.77 7.20 -13.82
C GLY A 27 10.76 7.00 -14.95
N ASP A 28 9.94 5.95 -14.88
CA ASP A 28 8.96 5.56 -15.90
C ASP A 28 7.60 5.30 -15.23
N GLU A 29 6.57 6.02 -15.69
CA GLU A 29 5.23 5.99 -15.10
C GLU A 29 4.54 4.63 -15.27
N ASP A 30 4.73 3.98 -16.42
CA ASP A 30 4.11 2.69 -16.71
C ASP A 30 4.71 1.59 -15.82
N ILE A 31 6.04 1.59 -15.66
CA ILE A 31 6.73 0.64 -14.77
C ILE A 31 6.36 0.90 -13.31
N ALA A 32 6.35 2.15 -12.86
CA ALA A 32 5.98 2.52 -11.49
C ALA A 32 4.54 2.12 -11.15
N SER A 33 3.62 2.31 -12.09
CA SER A 33 2.21 1.90 -11.94
C SER A 33 2.07 0.39 -11.76
N VAL A 34 2.74 -0.40 -12.60
CA VAL A 34 2.71 -1.88 -12.51
C VAL A 34 3.34 -2.37 -11.21
N ALA A 35 4.49 -1.82 -10.82
CA ALA A 35 5.17 -2.18 -9.57
C ALA A 35 4.31 -1.85 -8.33
N THR A 36 3.64 -0.70 -8.34
CA THR A 36 2.70 -0.29 -7.28
C THR A 36 1.54 -1.26 -7.19
N ALA A 37 0.88 -1.57 -8.32
CA ALA A 37 -0.25 -2.48 -8.36
C ALA A 37 0.12 -3.90 -7.88
N ALA A 38 1.27 -4.42 -8.33
CA ALA A 38 1.77 -5.72 -7.90
C ALA A 38 2.02 -5.75 -6.38
N THR A 39 2.67 -4.72 -5.85
CA THR A 39 2.99 -4.61 -4.41
C THR A 39 1.73 -4.52 -3.56
N VAL A 40 0.77 -3.67 -3.94
CA VAL A 40 -0.48 -3.51 -3.21
C VAL A 40 -1.30 -4.79 -3.26
N ASN A 41 -1.37 -5.46 -4.40
CA ASN A 41 -2.06 -6.75 -4.51
C ASN A 41 -1.42 -7.81 -3.58
N GLU A 42 -0.10 -7.93 -3.58
CA GLU A 42 0.61 -8.88 -2.70
C GLU A 42 0.36 -8.57 -1.21
N LEU A 43 0.37 -7.28 -0.83
CA LEU A 43 0.04 -6.86 0.53
C LEU A 43 -1.39 -7.27 0.91
N LEU A 44 -2.37 -7.11 0.02
CA LEU A 44 -3.76 -7.48 0.30
C LEU A 44 -3.96 -9.00 0.33
N LEU A 45 -3.29 -9.74 -0.56
CA LEU A 45 -3.33 -11.21 -0.62
C LEU A 45 -2.71 -11.85 0.62
N SER A 46 -1.53 -11.40 1.04
CA SER A 46 -0.86 -11.91 2.25
C SER A 46 -1.70 -11.70 3.52
N HIS A 47 -2.42 -10.57 3.61
CA HIS A 47 -3.36 -10.35 4.71
C HIS A 47 -4.60 -11.27 4.62
N ALA A 48 -5.11 -11.52 3.41
CA ALA A 48 -6.24 -12.42 3.20
C ALA A 48 -5.90 -13.88 3.56
N GLU A 49 -4.71 -14.37 3.20
CA GLU A 49 -4.24 -15.69 3.60
C GLU A 49 -4.09 -15.81 5.11
N THR A 50 -3.49 -14.81 5.76
CA THR A 50 -3.33 -14.80 7.23
C THR A 50 -4.69 -14.83 7.95
N ALA A 51 -5.65 -14.03 7.50
CA ALA A 51 -7.00 -14.01 8.07
C ALA A 51 -7.76 -15.33 7.87
N SER A 52 -7.51 -16.05 6.77
CA SER A 52 -8.14 -17.35 6.51
C SER A 52 -7.64 -18.47 7.45
N VAL A 53 -6.37 -18.39 7.88
CA VAL A 53 -5.76 -19.35 8.82
C VAL A 53 -6.25 -19.14 10.25
N GLU A 54 -6.38 -17.88 10.71
CA GLU A 54 -6.97 -17.57 12.03
C GLU A 54 -8.45 -17.94 12.13
N ALA A 55 -9.23 -17.82 11.05
CA ALA A 55 -10.65 -18.17 11.06
C ALA A 55 -10.92 -19.69 11.08
N ALA A 56 -9.92 -20.52 10.77
CA ALA A 56 -10.02 -21.97 10.72
C ALA A 56 -9.42 -22.69 11.95
N ALA A 57 -8.83 -21.93 12.89
CA ALA A 57 -8.26 -22.40 14.15
C ALA A 57 -9.23 -22.19 15.33
#